data_AF-A0A813JXX1-F1
#
_entry.id   AF-A0A813JXX1-F1
#
_cell.length_a   1.000
_cell.length_b   1.000
_cell.length_c   1.000
_cell.angle_alpha   90.00
_cell.angle_beta   90.00
_cell.angle_gamma   90.00
#
_symmetry.space_group_name_H-M   'P 1'
#
loop_
_entity.id
_entity.type
_entity.pdbx_description
1 polymer ?
#
loop_
_entity_poly.entity_id
_entity_poly.type
_entity_poly.pdbx_seq_one_letter_code
_entity_poly.pdbx_strand_id
1 'polypeptide(L)'
;MLEPKIVGYTARNNLAEFYRTRFSNSLNTANPAEHVQWMFLDEYEKAFPSTPVMIQEYHMPHDKVGADMKKILEMAEGSPLLKGVSFFEFGVRYDKGGTELAFGMFQLGDFPVAEFDYFGESWSAWCLVPASKANESMPAAVAEAYGGEGLDFGLMCVPDPEK
;
A
#
# COMPACT_ATOMS: atom_id res chain seq x y z
N MET A 1 -18.26 -6.46 19.04
CA MET A 1 -19.37 -7.08 19.80
C MET A 1 -19.00 -7.00 21.27
N LEU A 2 -19.66 -6.14 22.06
CA LEU A 2 -19.28 -5.87 23.45
C LEU A 2 -19.74 -6.96 24.43
N GLU A 3 -20.76 -7.74 24.07
CA GLU A 3 -21.31 -8.81 24.92
C GLU A 3 -21.46 -10.16 24.20
N PRO A 4 -20.34 -10.83 23.86
CA PRO A 4 -20.39 -12.12 23.15
C PRO A 4 -21.18 -13.23 23.87
N LYS A 5 -21.34 -13.13 25.19
CA LYS A 5 -22.01 -14.14 26.01
C LYS A 5 -23.51 -14.27 25.69
N ILE A 6 -24.14 -13.23 25.11
CA ILE A 6 -25.57 -13.25 24.75
C ILE A 6 -25.91 -14.31 23.69
N VAL A 7 -24.91 -14.77 22.93
CA VAL A 7 -25.03 -15.86 21.95
C VAL A 7 -24.28 -17.14 22.39
N GLY A 8 -23.97 -17.27 23.68
CA GLY A 8 -23.23 -18.43 24.21
C GLY A 8 -21.76 -18.49 23.78
N TYR A 9 -21.21 -17.42 23.21
CA TYR A 9 -19.79 -17.35 22.86
C TYR A 9 -18.96 -16.90 24.06
N THR A 10 -18.00 -17.74 24.45
CA THR A 10 -16.96 -17.37 25.41
C THR A 10 -15.69 -17.04 24.63
N ALA A 11 -15.27 -15.77 24.69
CA ALA A 11 -14.03 -15.34 24.06
C ALA A 11 -12.85 -16.10 24.68
N ARG A 12 -12.08 -16.79 23.82
CA ARG A 12 -10.88 -17.52 24.23
C ARG A 12 -9.64 -16.63 24.33
N ASN A 13 -9.68 -15.46 23.67
CA ASN A 13 -8.57 -14.52 23.57
C ASN A 13 -9.03 -13.12 23.97
N ASN A 14 -8.19 -12.39 24.70
CA ASN A 14 -8.40 -10.98 25.01
C ASN A 14 -7.74 -10.10 23.93
N LEU A 15 -8.43 -9.91 22.80
CA LEU A 15 -7.89 -9.13 21.68
C LEU A 15 -7.59 -7.68 22.06
N ALA A 16 -8.31 -7.11 23.03
CA ALA A 16 -8.08 -5.74 23.50
C ALA A 16 -6.78 -5.63 24.30
N GLU A 17 -6.50 -6.61 25.17
CA GLU A 17 -5.21 -6.69 25.85
C GLU A 17 -4.08 -6.92 24.85
N PHE A 18 -4.23 -7.88 23.95
CA PHE A 18 -3.25 -8.14 22.90
C PHE A 18 -2.94 -6.89 22.06
N TYR A 19 -3.96 -6.15 21.63
CA TYR A 19 -3.76 -4.90 20.88
C TYR A 19 -3.00 -3.85 21.69
N ARG A 20 -3.31 -3.70 22.99
CA ARG A 20 -2.65 -2.71 23.86
C ARG A 20 -1.23 -3.07 24.29
N THR A 21 -0.85 -4.34 24.20
CA THR A 21 0.48 -4.83 24.62
C THR A 21 1.39 -5.16 23.43
N ARG A 22 0.96 -4.87 22.20
CA ARG A 22 1.80 -5.00 21.00
C ARG A 22 3.02 -4.07 21.06
N PHE A 23 4.12 -4.55 20.47
CA PHE A 23 5.33 -3.73 20.30
C PHE A 23 5.13 -2.61 19.29
N SER A 24 4.27 -2.83 18.29
CA SER A 24 3.85 -1.83 17.30
C SER A 24 2.45 -2.14 16.79
N ASN A 25 1.79 -1.10 16.29
CA ASN A 25 0.55 -1.24 15.55
C ASN A 25 0.75 -0.92 14.06
N SER A 26 -0.27 -1.21 13.28
CA SER A 26 -0.33 -0.79 11.88
C SER A 26 -1.76 -0.51 11.46
N LEU A 27 -1.90 0.29 10.41
CA LEU A 27 -3.16 0.50 9.70
C LEU A 27 -2.96 0.50 8.18
N ASN A 28 -4.07 0.34 7.49
CA ASN A 28 -4.20 0.51 6.05
C ASN A 28 -5.15 1.69 5.83
N THR A 29 -4.86 2.56 4.86
CA THR A 29 -5.70 3.72 4.57
C THR A 29 -5.58 4.11 3.10
N ALA A 30 -6.73 4.43 2.50
CA ALA A 30 -6.83 5.10 1.21
C ALA A 30 -7.23 6.58 1.38
N ASN A 31 -7.24 7.11 2.61
CA ASN A 31 -7.47 8.53 2.84
C ASN A 31 -6.25 9.36 2.40
N PRO A 32 -6.45 10.59 1.89
CA PRO A 32 -5.34 11.47 1.53
C PRO A 32 -4.52 11.86 2.77
N ALA A 33 -3.25 12.20 2.56
CA ALA A 33 -2.29 12.49 3.63
C ALA A 33 -2.80 13.56 4.60
N GLU A 34 -3.43 14.61 4.07
CA GLU A 34 -3.96 15.72 4.86
C GLU A 34 -5.06 15.31 5.86
N HIS A 35 -5.69 14.15 5.63
CA HIS A 35 -6.69 13.61 6.54
C HIS A 35 -6.11 12.67 7.60
N VAL A 36 -4.95 12.04 7.34
CA VAL A 36 -4.38 11.04 8.24
C VAL A 36 -4.08 11.63 9.62
N GLN A 37 -3.65 12.89 9.69
CA GLN A 37 -3.32 13.55 10.94
C GLN A 37 -4.53 13.56 11.90
N TRP A 38 -5.64 14.17 11.49
CA TRP A 38 -6.79 14.38 12.37
C TRP A 38 -7.71 13.15 12.44
N MET A 39 -7.75 12.30 11.41
CA MET A 39 -8.56 11.07 11.44
C MET A 39 -7.92 9.94 12.26
N PHE A 40 -6.59 9.94 12.39
CA PHE A 40 -5.88 8.82 12.98
C PHE A 40 -4.79 9.28 13.95
N LEU A 41 -3.79 10.02 13.47
CA LEU A 41 -2.55 10.21 14.23
C LEU A 41 -2.78 10.95 15.55
N ASP A 42 -3.55 12.03 15.54
CA ASP A 42 -3.85 12.84 16.74
C ASP A 42 -4.48 12.02 17.88
N GLU A 43 -5.37 11.09 17.54
CA GLU A 43 -6.03 10.22 18.53
C GLU A 43 -5.16 9.03 18.91
N TYR A 44 -4.39 8.49 17.96
CA TYR A 44 -3.46 7.40 18.21
C TYR A 44 -2.36 7.81 19.18
N GLU A 45 -1.75 8.98 19.01
CA GLU A 45 -0.68 9.46 19.89
C GLU A 45 -1.18 9.70 21.33
N LYS A 46 -2.46 10.07 21.51
CA LYS A 46 -3.09 10.17 22.84
C LYS A 46 -3.33 8.80 23.48
N ALA A 47 -3.83 7.84 22.69
CA ALA A 47 -4.19 6.52 23.18
C ALA A 47 -2.97 5.60 23.40
N PHE A 48 -1.90 5.80 22.62
CA PHE A 48 -0.71 4.96 22.56
C PHE A 48 0.57 5.80 22.59
N PRO A 49 0.86 6.51 23.69
CA PRO A 49 1.91 7.52 23.75
C PRO A 49 3.34 6.98 23.56
N SER A 50 3.52 5.65 23.59
CA SER A 50 4.82 5.00 23.45
C SER A 50 4.82 3.81 22.49
N THR A 51 3.72 3.55 21.77
CA THR A 51 3.63 2.40 20.85
C THR A 51 3.78 2.88 19.41
N PRO A 52 4.88 2.57 18.71
CA PRO A 52 5.07 2.93 17.31
C PRO A 52 3.96 2.40 16.39
N VAL A 53 3.70 3.10 15.30
CA VAL A 53 2.77 2.69 14.26
C VAL A 53 3.37 2.83 12.86
N MET A 54 2.95 1.97 11.94
CA MET A 54 3.26 2.07 10.52
C MET A 54 2.00 2.03 9.68
N ILE A 55 1.99 2.75 8.57
CA ILE A 55 0.94 2.59 7.56
C ILE A 55 1.43 1.53 6.57
N GLN A 56 0.81 0.35 6.58
CA GLN A 56 1.28 -0.80 5.79
C GLN A 56 0.67 -0.83 4.39
N GLU A 57 -0.48 -0.20 4.19
CA GLU A 57 -1.05 0.04 2.88
C GLU A 57 -1.49 1.50 2.81
N TYR A 58 -0.81 2.27 1.96
CA TYR A 58 -1.10 3.68 1.74
C TYR A 58 -1.16 3.98 0.24
N HIS A 59 -2.30 4.47 -0.22
CA HIS A 59 -2.43 5.15 -1.50
C HIS A 59 -3.84 5.71 -1.61
N MET A 60 -3.96 7.01 -1.88
CA MET A 60 -5.24 7.61 -2.27
C MET A 60 -5.39 7.58 -3.79
N PRO A 61 -6.18 6.66 -4.37
CA PRO A 61 -6.27 6.46 -5.82
C PRO A 61 -7.05 7.58 -6.53
N HIS A 62 -7.42 8.68 -5.87
CA HIS A 62 -8.18 9.79 -6.47
C HIS A 62 -7.41 11.13 -6.46
N ASP A 63 -6.16 11.15 -6.00
CA ASP A 63 -5.32 12.36 -5.99
C ASP A 63 -4.00 12.12 -6.74
N LYS A 64 -3.17 13.16 -6.81
CA LYS A 64 -1.80 13.10 -7.33
C LYS A 64 -0.89 12.36 -6.35
N VAL A 65 -0.44 11.18 -6.75
CA VAL A 65 0.43 10.27 -6.02
C VAL A 65 1.68 10.98 -5.51
N GLY A 66 2.37 11.75 -6.35
CA GLY A 66 3.63 12.36 -5.95
C GLY A 66 3.47 13.36 -4.80
N ALA A 67 2.45 14.21 -4.89
CA ALA A 67 2.18 15.23 -3.87
C ALA A 67 1.68 14.59 -2.56
N ASP A 68 0.79 13.60 -2.67
CA ASP A 68 0.23 12.90 -1.52
C ASP A 68 1.28 12.05 -0.78
N MET A 69 2.15 11.36 -1.52
CA MET A 69 3.27 10.59 -0.96
C MET A 69 4.28 11.48 -0.22
N LYS A 70 4.64 12.63 -0.78
CA LYS A 70 5.54 13.58 -0.10
C LYS A 70 4.95 14.02 1.25
N LYS A 71 3.67 14.41 1.27
CA LYS A 71 2.98 14.84 2.50
C LYS A 71 2.95 13.74 3.57
N ILE A 72 2.63 12.49 3.22
CA ILE A 72 2.56 11.43 4.24
C ILE A 72 3.95 11.04 4.76
N LEU A 73 4.99 11.12 3.93
CA LEU A 73 6.37 10.89 4.34
C LEU A 73 6.87 12.02 5.26
N GLU A 74 6.56 13.28 4.95
CA GLU A 74 6.81 14.43 5.84
C GLU A 74 6.10 14.25 7.20
N MET A 75 4.86 13.76 7.21
CA MET A 75 4.13 13.44 8.44
C MET A 75 4.84 12.33 9.24
N ALA A 76 5.32 11.28 8.57
CA ALA A 76 6.08 10.21 9.20
C ALA A 76 7.41 10.72 9.79
N GLU A 77 8.09 11.61 9.09
CA GLU A 77 9.34 12.24 9.58
C GLU A 77 9.08 13.13 10.81
N GLY A 78 7.96 13.86 10.82
CA GLY A 78 7.59 14.76 11.92
C GLY A 78 7.03 14.08 13.17
N SER A 79 6.56 12.82 13.08
CA SER A 79 5.92 12.13 14.21
C SER A 79 6.89 11.32 15.07
N PRO A 80 6.77 11.38 16.41
CA PRO A 80 7.53 10.50 17.28
C PRO A 80 7.06 9.04 17.21
N LEU A 81 5.85 8.76 16.68
CA LEU A 81 5.22 7.44 16.71
C LEU A 81 4.99 6.81 15.33
N LEU A 82 4.73 7.59 14.28
CA LEU A 82 4.61 7.06 12.90
C LEU A 82 6.01 6.76 12.34
N LYS A 83 6.32 5.49 12.08
CA LYS A 83 7.66 5.03 11.69
C LYS A 83 7.84 4.75 10.21
N GLY A 84 6.79 4.87 9.42
CA GLY A 84 6.89 4.68 7.99
C GLY A 84 5.57 4.39 7.32
N VAL A 85 5.65 4.35 6.00
CA VAL A 85 4.54 4.20 5.08
C VAL A 85 4.97 3.23 3.99
N SER A 86 4.09 2.31 3.61
CA SER A 86 4.25 1.41 2.48
C SER A 86 3.19 1.71 1.43
N PHE A 87 3.63 2.05 0.22
CA PHE A 87 2.74 2.33 -0.90
C PHE A 87 1.94 1.08 -1.30
N PHE A 88 0.64 1.24 -1.51
CA PHE A 88 -0.26 0.18 -1.97
C PHE A 88 -0.81 0.50 -3.38
N GLU A 89 -0.57 -0.27 -4.43
CA GLU A 89 0.14 -1.54 -4.49
C GLU A 89 1.06 -1.62 -5.72
N PHE A 90 1.88 -2.68 -5.77
CA PHE A 90 2.87 -2.84 -6.83
C PHE A 90 2.23 -3.05 -8.21
N GLY A 91 1.23 -3.92 -8.32
CA GLY A 91 0.63 -4.33 -9.59
C GLY A 91 -0.89 -4.15 -9.59
N VAL A 92 -1.45 -3.81 -10.75
CA VAL A 92 -2.91 -3.71 -10.93
C VAL A 92 -3.57 -5.08 -10.73
N ARG A 93 -4.58 -5.12 -9.86
CA ARG A 93 -5.33 -6.35 -9.53
C ARG A 93 -6.54 -6.55 -10.45
N TYR A 94 -6.28 -7.09 -11.64
CA TYR A 94 -7.29 -7.37 -12.65
C TYR A 94 -8.41 -8.32 -12.19
N ASP A 95 -8.11 -9.21 -11.24
CA ASP A 95 -9.07 -10.14 -10.63
C ASP A 95 -10.13 -9.43 -9.77
N LYS A 96 -9.80 -8.26 -9.20
CA LYS A 96 -10.75 -7.49 -8.38
C LYS A 96 -11.68 -6.61 -9.22
N GLY A 97 -11.18 -6.08 -10.33
CA GLY A 97 -11.93 -5.19 -11.22
C GLY A 97 -12.36 -3.86 -10.57
N GLY A 98 -13.20 -3.09 -11.27
CA GLY A 98 -13.81 -1.86 -10.74
C GLY A 98 -12.79 -0.79 -10.33
N THR A 99 -13.05 -0.13 -9.18
CA THR A 99 -12.19 0.92 -8.64
C THR A 99 -10.84 0.41 -8.13
N GLU A 100 -10.73 -0.89 -7.85
CA GLU A 100 -9.49 -1.51 -7.35
C GLU A 100 -8.37 -1.50 -8.41
N LEU A 101 -8.72 -1.38 -9.70
CA LEU A 101 -7.74 -1.27 -10.79
C LEU A 101 -6.89 -0.01 -10.71
N ALA A 102 -7.31 0.99 -9.93
CA ALA A 102 -6.63 2.28 -9.83
C ALA A 102 -5.45 2.30 -8.84
N PHE A 103 -5.23 1.23 -8.06
CA PHE A 103 -4.20 1.23 -7.00
C PHE A 103 -2.81 0.79 -7.45
N GLY A 104 -2.72 -0.03 -8.49
CA GLY A 104 -1.46 -0.65 -8.90
C GLY A 104 -0.55 0.32 -9.65
N MET A 105 0.71 0.46 -9.22
CA MET A 105 1.70 1.30 -9.93
C MET A 105 2.15 0.71 -11.28
N PHE A 106 2.06 -0.62 -11.46
CA PHE A 106 2.37 -1.30 -12.70
C PHE A 106 1.18 -2.07 -13.26
N GLN A 107 0.93 -1.94 -14.55
CA GLN A 107 -0.04 -2.72 -15.31
C GLN A 107 0.68 -3.76 -16.16
N LEU A 108 -0.02 -4.84 -16.55
CA LEU A 108 0.49 -5.78 -17.53
C LEU A 108 0.69 -5.06 -18.87
N GLY A 109 1.82 -5.34 -19.52
CA GLY A 109 2.08 -4.90 -20.89
C GLY A 109 1.59 -5.93 -21.92
N ASP A 110 2.21 -5.91 -23.10
CA ASP A 110 1.63 -6.54 -24.29
C ASP A 110 2.01 -8.01 -24.48
N PHE A 111 2.99 -8.53 -23.73
CA PHE A 111 3.46 -9.92 -23.90
C PHE A 111 3.92 -10.58 -22.58
N PRO A 112 3.79 -11.92 -22.49
CA PRO A 112 4.36 -12.70 -21.41
C PRO A 112 5.89 -12.79 -21.53
N VAL A 113 6.60 -12.68 -20.40
CA VAL A 113 8.06 -12.84 -20.32
C VAL A 113 8.49 -14.23 -19.86
N ALA A 114 7.58 -14.98 -19.24
CA ALA A 114 7.80 -16.37 -18.86
C ALA A 114 6.47 -17.09 -18.60
N GLU A 115 6.48 -18.41 -18.74
CA GLU A 115 5.41 -19.31 -18.28
C GLU A 115 5.89 -20.10 -17.07
N PHE A 116 5.02 -20.35 -16.09
CA PHE A 116 5.34 -21.15 -14.91
C PHE A 116 4.15 -21.96 -14.42
N ASP A 117 4.43 -23.12 -13.81
CA ASP A 117 3.43 -23.92 -13.12
C ASP A 117 3.20 -23.37 -11.70
N TYR A 118 1.93 -23.18 -11.35
CA TYR A 118 1.52 -22.85 -10.00
C TYR A 118 0.34 -23.72 -9.61
N PHE A 119 0.59 -24.69 -8.73
CA PHE A 119 -0.38 -25.69 -8.29
C PHE A 119 -1.01 -26.52 -9.43
N GLY A 120 -0.23 -26.86 -10.47
CA GLY A 120 -0.71 -27.67 -11.60
C GLY A 120 -1.45 -26.87 -12.68
N GLU A 121 -1.50 -25.54 -12.54
CA GLU A 121 -2.02 -24.63 -13.56
C GLU A 121 -0.86 -23.85 -14.20
N SER A 122 -0.90 -23.66 -15.52
CA SER A 122 0.07 -22.84 -16.24
C SER A 122 -0.31 -21.38 -16.16
N TRP A 123 0.62 -20.53 -15.74
CA TRP A 123 0.46 -19.09 -15.60
C TRP A 123 1.55 -18.34 -16.37
N SER A 124 1.16 -17.20 -16.93
CA SER A 124 2.07 -16.28 -17.59
C SER A 124 2.54 -15.19 -16.63
N ALA A 125 3.85 -15.02 -16.49
CA ALA A 125 4.44 -13.79 -15.97
C ALA A 125 4.47 -12.78 -17.11
N TRP A 126 3.83 -11.63 -16.93
CA TRP A 126 3.75 -10.58 -17.95
C TRP A 126 4.84 -9.55 -17.78
N CYS A 127 5.27 -8.95 -18.88
CA CYS A 127 6.03 -7.71 -18.79
C CYS A 127 5.16 -6.63 -18.11
N LEU A 128 5.80 -5.64 -17.48
CA LEU A 128 5.11 -4.57 -16.75
C LEU A 128 5.36 -3.22 -17.41
N VAL A 129 4.31 -2.40 -17.49
CA VAL A 129 4.39 -1.01 -17.95
C VAL A 129 3.82 -0.07 -16.88
N PRO A 130 4.30 1.17 -16.77
CA PRO A 130 3.88 2.08 -15.71
C PRO A 130 2.41 2.46 -15.86
N ALA A 131 1.64 2.30 -14.79
CA ALA A 131 0.30 2.87 -14.72
C ALA A 131 0.40 4.37 -14.41
N SER A 132 -0.55 5.14 -14.94
CA SER A 132 -0.55 6.60 -14.83
C SER A 132 -1.80 7.10 -14.11
N LYS A 133 -1.64 8.15 -13.30
CA LYS A 133 -2.73 8.81 -12.55
C LYS A 133 -2.59 10.31 -12.64
N ALA A 134 -3.68 11.04 -12.89
CA ALA A 134 -3.68 12.50 -12.96
C ALA A 134 -2.56 13.09 -13.85
N ASN A 135 -2.24 12.40 -14.96
CA ASN A 135 -1.13 12.69 -15.89
C ASN A 135 0.29 12.53 -15.31
N GLU A 136 0.44 11.78 -14.22
CA GLU A 136 1.73 11.39 -13.64
C GLU A 136 1.94 9.87 -13.78
N SER A 137 3.19 9.44 -13.98
CA SER A 137 3.56 8.03 -13.86
C SER A 137 3.61 7.68 -12.37
N MET A 138 2.74 6.77 -11.92
CA MET A 138 2.68 6.37 -10.51
C MET A 138 4.02 5.82 -10.00
N PRO A 139 4.71 4.89 -10.69
CA PRO A 139 5.95 4.34 -10.17
C PRO A 139 7.08 5.39 -10.17
N ALA A 140 7.09 6.36 -11.11
CA ALA A 140 8.03 7.48 -11.05
C ALA A 140 7.77 8.40 -9.86
N ALA A 141 6.50 8.74 -9.62
CA ALA A 141 6.09 9.60 -8.50
C ALA A 141 6.43 8.96 -7.14
N VAL A 142 6.22 7.64 -7.01
CA VAL A 142 6.62 6.88 -5.82
C VAL A 142 8.14 6.87 -5.68
N ALA A 143 8.90 6.53 -6.74
CA ALA A 143 10.36 6.52 -6.69
C ALA A 143 10.92 7.89 -6.26
N GLU A 144 10.40 8.98 -6.83
CA GLU A 144 10.80 10.34 -6.46
C GLU A 144 10.49 10.65 -4.99
N ALA A 145 9.29 10.30 -4.51
CA ALA A 145 8.88 10.58 -3.14
C ALA A 145 9.76 9.86 -2.09
N TYR A 146 10.23 8.65 -2.39
CA TYR A 146 11.16 7.91 -1.53
C TYR A 146 12.64 8.27 -1.76
N GLY A 147 12.94 9.22 -2.65
CA GLY A 147 14.32 9.63 -2.95
C GLY A 147 15.11 8.63 -3.81
N GLY A 148 14.42 7.79 -4.58
CA GLY A 148 15.04 6.87 -5.54
C GLY A 148 15.61 7.58 -6.78
N GLU A 149 16.50 6.88 -7.49
CA GLU A 149 17.24 7.41 -8.66
C GLU A 149 16.36 7.59 -9.93
N GLY A 150 15.07 7.25 -9.86
CA GLY A 150 14.13 7.27 -10.98
C GLY A 150 14.04 5.93 -11.72
N LEU A 151 13.29 5.92 -12.82
CA LEU A 151 13.02 4.72 -13.62
C LEU A 151 13.37 4.97 -15.09
N ASP A 152 14.10 4.04 -15.69
CA ASP A 152 14.29 4.01 -17.15
C ASP A 152 13.17 3.16 -17.77
N PHE A 153 12.09 3.83 -18.17
CA PHE A 153 10.96 3.16 -18.83
C PHE A 153 11.33 2.58 -20.20
N GLY A 154 12.44 3.01 -20.81
CA GLY A 154 12.93 2.44 -22.08
C GLY A 154 13.49 1.03 -21.92
N LEU A 155 13.81 0.60 -20.70
CA LEU A 155 14.25 -0.76 -20.37
C LEU A 155 13.11 -1.66 -19.92
N MET A 156 11.90 -1.12 -19.73
CA MET A 156 10.73 -1.88 -19.28
C MET A 156 9.96 -2.45 -20.48
N CYS A 157 9.51 -3.71 -20.33
CA CYS A 157 8.72 -4.42 -21.34
C CYS A 157 9.33 -4.36 -22.76
N VAL A 158 10.65 -4.54 -22.87
CA VAL A 158 11.34 -4.68 -24.17
C VAL A 158 11.35 -6.16 -24.57
N PRO A 159 10.84 -6.53 -25.76
CA PRO A 159 10.95 -7.90 -26.24
C PRO A 159 12.42 -8.29 -26.39
N ASP A 160 12.80 -9.42 -25.82
CA ASP A 160 14.10 -10.04 -26.05
C ASP A 160 13.94 -11.07 -27.17
N PRO A 161 14.44 -10.82 -28.39
CA PRO A 161 14.25 -11.73 -29.52
C PRO A 161 15.01 -13.06 -29.38
N GLU A 162 15.88 -13.19 -28.38
CA GLU A 162 16.65 -14.42 -28.10
C GLU A 162 15.98 -15.31 -27.04
N LYS A 163 14.84 -14.90 -26.48
CA LYS A 163 14.02 -15.66 -25.53
C LYS A 163 12.59 -15.81 -26.01
#